data_AF-A0A3D0THG4-F1
#
_entry.id   AF-A0A3D0THG4-F1
#
_cell.length_a   1.000
_cell.length_b   1.000
_cell.length_c   1.000
_cell.angle_alpha   90.00
_cell.angle_beta   90.00
_cell.angle_gamma   90.00
#
_symmetry.space_group_name_H-M   'P 1'
#
loop_
_entity.id
_entity.type
_entity.pdbx_description
1 polymer ?
#
loop_
_entity_poly.entity_id
_entity_poly.type
_entity_poly.pdbx_seq_one_letter_code
_entity_poly.pdbx_strand_id
1 'polypeptide(L)'
;MASQTIEDAAVEVEEEELKEKNNYEPETEADSSTVTTADLLLNFEEDEEDEEIEEDDSGLILVDSDETDVVFGGEKISKAALEKFIRQYPDSTLRFLLRRSLEGRPLSAEIEAIYYSWEKRGLSRGRLKKYMLKLMEWPEVPDLPILDLLQSLKDRIYEDSQKVET
;
A
#
# COMPACT_ATOMS: atom_id res chain seq x y z
N MET A 1 -6.68 51.27 57.69
CA MET A 1 -5.64 51.90 56.84
C MET A 1 -5.96 51.44 55.42
N ALA A 2 -6.45 52.28 54.48
CA ALA A 2 -5.75 53.39 53.79
C ALA A 2 -4.42 52.88 53.20
N SER A 3 -4.06 52.93 51.91
CA SER A 3 -4.43 53.70 50.70
C SER A 3 -3.93 52.87 49.47
N GLN A 4 -4.53 52.91 48.26
CA GLN A 4 -4.23 53.80 47.11
C GLN A 4 -2.73 53.82 46.72
N THR A 5 -2.24 53.71 45.46
CA THR A 5 -2.60 54.30 44.14
C THR A 5 -1.57 53.76 43.10
N ILE A 6 -1.97 53.26 41.92
CA ILE A 6 -1.88 53.78 40.51
C ILE A 6 -0.50 53.92 39.84
N GLU A 7 -0.37 53.34 38.63
CA GLU A 7 0.17 53.88 37.34
C GLU A 7 0.41 52.67 36.40
N ASP A 8 -0.44 52.34 35.42
CA ASP A 8 -0.83 53.00 34.16
C ASP A 8 0.34 53.28 33.19
N ALA A 9 0.39 52.50 32.11
CA ALA A 9 0.94 52.91 30.83
C ALA A 9 0.35 52.02 29.72
N ALA A 10 -0.72 52.53 29.12
CA ALA A 10 -1.33 52.03 27.90
C ALA A 10 -0.39 52.16 26.68
N VAL A 11 -0.47 51.20 25.77
CA VAL A 11 -0.11 51.38 24.36
C VAL A 11 -1.29 50.89 23.53
N GLU A 12 -2.14 51.84 23.15
CA GLU A 12 -3.11 51.77 22.06
C GLU A 12 -2.43 52.29 20.78
N VAL A 13 -2.42 51.50 19.72
CA VAL A 13 -2.28 51.88 18.29
C VAL A 13 -2.32 50.57 17.50
N GLU A 14 -3.07 50.37 16.42
CA GLU A 14 -4.07 51.15 15.70
C GLU A 14 -4.82 50.14 14.82
N GLU A 15 -6.11 50.39 14.64
CA GLU A 15 -7.01 49.65 13.77
C GLU A 15 -6.81 50.18 12.33
N GLU A 16 -6.49 49.31 11.37
CA GLU A 16 -6.65 49.64 9.94
C GLU A 16 -7.39 48.51 9.21
N GLU A 17 -8.65 48.80 8.92
CA GLU A 17 -9.55 48.07 8.04
C GLU A 17 -9.10 48.07 6.57
N LEU A 18 -9.20 46.89 5.96
CA LEU A 18 -9.72 46.60 4.63
C LEU A 18 -9.09 47.28 3.40
N LYS A 19 -8.44 46.47 2.56
CA LYS A 19 -8.55 46.56 1.09
C LYS A 19 -8.41 45.19 0.42
N GLU A 20 -9.59 44.62 0.16
CA GLU A 20 -9.94 43.82 -1.01
C GLU A 20 -8.92 43.82 -2.16
N LYS A 21 -8.38 42.63 -2.46
CA LYS A 21 -8.15 42.18 -3.84
C LYS A 21 -8.42 40.68 -3.93
N ASN A 22 -9.62 40.38 -4.41
CA ASN A 22 -9.94 39.12 -5.06
C ASN A 22 -8.86 38.85 -6.14
N ASN A 23 -7.99 37.87 -5.91
CA ASN A 23 -7.37 37.13 -7.00
C ASN A 23 -7.87 35.70 -6.93
N TYR A 24 -9.08 35.51 -7.45
CA TYR A 24 -9.56 34.25 -7.96
C TYR A 24 -8.72 33.96 -9.20
N GLU A 25 -7.70 33.13 -9.06
CA GLU A 25 -7.24 32.29 -10.16
C GLU A 25 -7.97 30.95 -10.00
N PRO A 26 -9.07 30.71 -10.72
CA PRO A 26 -9.44 29.35 -11.05
C PRO A 26 -8.48 28.87 -12.15
N GLU A 27 -8.46 27.57 -12.38
CA GLU A 27 -7.78 26.92 -13.50
C GLU A 27 -6.30 26.62 -13.27
N THR A 28 -6.05 25.61 -12.43
CA THR A 28 -5.58 24.37 -13.04
C THR A 28 -6.54 23.26 -12.65
N GLU A 29 -7.56 23.06 -13.50
CA GLU A 29 -8.01 21.70 -13.78
C GLU A 29 -6.79 20.97 -14.38
N ALA A 30 -5.93 20.44 -13.50
CA ALA A 30 -5.14 19.29 -13.86
C ALA A 30 -6.10 18.11 -13.69
N ASP A 31 -6.68 17.77 -14.83
CA ASP A 31 -7.24 16.48 -15.19
C ASP A 31 -7.08 15.41 -14.11
N SER A 32 -8.21 14.79 -13.74
CA SER A 32 -8.30 13.41 -13.27
C SER A 32 -6.93 12.77 -13.04
N SER A 33 -6.33 13.05 -11.89
CA SER A 33 -5.01 12.54 -11.51
C SER A 33 -5.14 11.03 -11.40
N THR A 34 -5.02 10.35 -12.55
CA THR A 34 -4.92 8.92 -12.65
C THR A 34 -3.61 8.58 -11.97
N VAL A 35 -3.69 8.30 -10.68
CA VAL A 35 -2.57 7.82 -9.88
C VAL A 35 -2.10 6.54 -10.57
N THR A 36 -0.96 6.64 -11.25
CA THR A 36 -0.40 5.50 -11.99
C THR A 36 0.41 4.64 -11.04
N THR A 37 0.57 3.37 -11.38
CA THR A 37 1.31 2.42 -10.53
C THR A 37 2.80 2.79 -10.44
N ALA A 38 3.38 3.39 -11.48
CA ALA A 38 4.77 3.87 -11.42
C ALA A 38 4.99 4.90 -10.31
N ASP A 39 4.08 5.87 -10.14
CA ASP A 39 4.18 6.90 -9.10
C ASP A 39 4.11 6.30 -7.69
N LEU A 40 3.31 5.23 -7.52
CA LEU A 40 3.16 4.54 -6.25
C LEU A 40 4.32 3.63 -5.89
N LEU A 41 5.03 3.13 -6.90
CA LEU A 41 6.23 2.34 -6.72
C LEU A 41 7.46 3.21 -6.41
N LEU A 42 7.37 4.55 -6.42
CA LEU A 42 8.49 5.43 -6.03
C LEU A 42 8.87 5.29 -4.54
N ASN A 43 7.91 4.94 -3.68
CA ASN A 43 8.15 4.60 -2.26
C ASN A 43 8.40 3.09 -2.06
N PHE A 44 8.67 2.36 -3.13
CA PHE A 44 9.11 0.97 -3.09
C PHE A 44 10.58 0.96 -2.71
N GLU A 45 10.87 0.84 -1.42
CA GLU A 45 12.15 0.26 -1.00
C GLU A 45 12.13 -1.18 -1.52
N GLU A 46 12.86 -1.43 -2.61
CA GLU A 46 13.34 -2.78 -2.89
C GLU A 46 14.19 -3.14 -1.67
N ASP A 47 13.62 -3.92 -0.75
CA ASP A 47 14.41 -4.68 0.20
C ASP A 47 15.35 -5.54 -0.67
N GLU A 48 16.56 -5.04 -0.93
CA GLU A 48 17.64 -5.75 -1.61
C GLU A 48 18.06 -6.99 -0.80
N GLU A 49 17.60 -7.07 0.45
CA GLU A 49 17.58 -8.25 1.32
C GLU A 49 16.32 -9.11 1.11
N ASP A 50 15.84 -9.24 -0.13
CA ASP A 50 15.14 -10.45 -0.53
C ASP A 50 16.20 -11.57 -0.47
N GLU A 51 16.56 -11.98 0.76
CA GLU A 51 17.20 -13.26 1.01
C GLU A 51 16.36 -14.22 0.19
N GLU A 52 16.92 -14.67 -0.93
CA GLU A 52 16.49 -15.88 -1.58
C GLU A 52 16.72 -16.94 -0.52
N ILE A 53 15.75 -17.09 0.40
CA ILE A 53 15.80 -18.05 1.47
C ILE A 53 15.98 -19.35 0.72
N GLU A 54 17.21 -19.86 0.76
CA GLU A 54 17.55 -21.15 0.18
C GLU A 54 16.42 -22.08 0.58
N GLU A 55 15.73 -22.61 -0.43
CA GLU A 55 14.65 -23.56 -0.21
C GLU A 55 15.26 -24.64 0.67
N ASP A 56 14.91 -24.61 1.96
CA ASP A 56 15.24 -25.69 2.88
C ASP A 56 14.41 -26.87 2.39
N ASP A 57 14.93 -27.54 1.36
CA ASP A 57 14.52 -28.83 0.82
C ASP A 57 14.83 -29.95 1.84
N SER A 58 14.92 -29.60 3.13
CA SER A 58 14.61 -30.49 4.24
C SER A 58 13.14 -30.90 4.08
N GLY A 59 12.93 -31.95 3.28
CA GLY A 59 11.64 -32.40 2.72
C GLY A 59 10.58 -32.83 3.73
N LEU A 60 10.18 -31.95 4.66
CA LEU A 60 9.22 -32.25 5.72
C LEU A 60 8.21 -31.13 6.08
N ILE A 61 8.18 -29.97 5.42
CA ILE A 61 7.15 -28.95 5.75
C ILE A 61 6.57 -28.23 4.52
N LEU A 62 6.02 -29.00 3.58
CA LEU A 62 5.12 -28.50 2.53
C LEU A 62 3.64 -28.59 2.94
N VAL A 63 3.34 -28.42 4.23
CA VAL A 63 1.94 -28.46 4.66
C VAL A 63 1.33 -27.08 4.38
N ASP A 64 0.39 -27.02 3.43
CA ASP A 64 -0.55 -25.91 3.29
C ASP A 64 -1.48 -25.96 4.50
N SER A 65 -0.95 -25.62 5.67
CA SER A 65 -1.71 -25.49 6.91
C SER A 65 -2.20 -24.05 7.04
N ASP A 66 -3.38 -23.89 7.63
CA ASP A 66 -3.96 -22.59 7.98
C ASP A 66 -3.01 -21.74 8.84
N GLU A 67 -2.17 -22.38 9.65
CA GLU A 67 -1.15 -21.73 10.48
C GLU A 67 -0.10 -20.94 9.66
N THR A 68 0.22 -21.38 8.43
CA THR A 68 1.18 -20.71 7.53
C THR A 68 0.51 -19.71 6.57
N ASP A 69 -0.82 -19.57 6.63
CA ASP A 69 -1.60 -18.71 5.75
C ASP A 69 -1.27 -17.22 5.93
N VAL A 70 -1.30 -16.45 4.85
CA VAL A 70 -0.96 -15.01 4.91
C VAL A 70 -1.95 -14.24 5.79
N VAL A 71 -3.24 -14.43 5.61
CA VAL A 71 -4.29 -13.58 6.22
C VAL A 71 -4.60 -14.05 7.64
N PHE A 72 -4.69 -15.37 7.84
CA PHE A 72 -5.18 -15.94 9.10
C PHE A 72 -4.13 -16.72 9.89
N GLY A 73 -2.96 -16.98 9.31
CA GLY A 73 -1.92 -17.77 9.98
C GLY A 73 -1.20 -17.04 11.11
N GLY A 74 -0.47 -17.80 11.92
CA GLY A 74 0.41 -17.31 12.98
C GLY A 74 1.89 -17.56 12.73
N GLU A 75 2.23 -18.48 11.82
CA GLU A 75 3.60 -18.93 11.56
C GLU A 75 4.24 -18.26 10.35
N LYS A 76 5.50 -18.60 10.05
CA LYS A 76 6.23 -18.10 8.88
C LYS A 76 5.44 -18.43 7.59
N ILE A 77 5.26 -17.43 6.74
CA ILE A 77 4.48 -17.57 5.51
C ILE A 77 5.23 -18.47 4.53
N SER A 78 4.58 -19.58 4.17
CA SER A 78 5.09 -20.54 3.19
C SER A 78 4.93 -20.03 1.75
N LYS A 79 5.70 -20.60 0.82
CA LYS A 79 5.61 -20.27 -0.62
C LYS A 79 4.22 -20.59 -1.19
N ALA A 80 3.66 -21.74 -0.81
CA ALA A 80 2.32 -22.15 -1.25
C ALA A 80 1.25 -21.17 -0.75
N ALA A 81 1.31 -20.77 0.53
CA ALA A 81 0.40 -19.79 1.10
C ALA A 81 0.48 -18.42 0.40
N LEU A 82 1.68 -17.99 0.00
CA LEU A 82 1.87 -16.76 -0.77
C LEU A 82 1.24 -16.82 -2.17
N GLU A 83 1.50 -17.90 -2.90
CA GLU A 83 0.91 -18.11 -4.24
C GLU A 83 -0.62 -18.19 -4.17
N LYS A 84 -1.15 -18.87 -3.14
CA LYS A 84 -2.58 -18.95 -2.84
C LYS A 84 -3.17 -17.58 -2.49
N PHE A 85 -2.45 -16.78 -1.70
CA PHE A 85 -2.88 -15.44 -1.31
C PHE A 85 -3.08 -14.51 -2.51
N ILE A 86 -2.16 -14.52 -3.48
CA ILE A 86 -2.28 -13.71 -4.70
C ILE A 86 -3.57 -14.05 -5.46
N ARG A 87 -3.88 -15.34 -5.57
CA ARG A 87 -5.05 -15.85 -6.29
C ARG A 87 -6.35 -15.57 -5.55
N GLN A 88 -6.35 -15.74 -4.23
CA GLN A 88 -7.55 -15.64 -3.41
C GLN A 88 -7.90 -14.19 -3.05
N TYR A 89 -6.88 -13.33 -2.94
CA TYR A 89 -7.00 -11.94 -2.51
C TYR A 89 -6.22 -10.98 -3.42
N PRO A 90 -6.60 -10.86 -4.71
CA PRO A 90 -5.91 -9.96 -5.64
C PRO A 90 -5.98 -8.49 -5.20
N ASP A 91 -7.11 -8.06 -4.61
CA ASP A 91 -7.29 -6.71 -4.06
C ASP A 91 -6.27 -6.42 -2.94
N SER A 92 -6.13 -7.35 -1.99
CA SER A 92 -5.19 -7.21 -0.87
C SER A 92 -3.74 -7.30 -1.32
N THR A 93 -3.47 -8.12 -2.34
CA THR A 93 -2.15 -8.22 -2.97
C THR A 93 -1.70 -6.87 -3.50
N LEU A 94 -2.55 -6.19 -4.28
CA LEU A 94 -2.21 -4.87 -4.81
C LEU A 94 -2.13 -3.79 -3.72
N ARG A 95 -3.04 -3.81 -2.74
CA ARG A 95 -2.98 -2.86 -1.62
C ARG A 95 -1.70 -2.98 -0.80
N PHE A 96 -1.26 -4.21 -0.53
CA PHE A 96 0.00 -4.47 0.17
C PHE A 96 1.20 -4.02 -0.67
N LEU A 97 1.22 -4.38 -1.95
CA LEU A 97 2.29 -4.04 -2.89
C LEU A 97 2.48 -2.52 -3.06
N LEU A 98 1.37 -1.80 -3.24
CA LEU A 98 1.33 -0.36 -3.51
C LEU A 98 1.30 0.50 -2.24
N ARG A 99 1.12 -0.12 -1.06
CA ARG A 99 0.93 0.57 0.23
C ARG A 99 -0.15 1.65 0.21
N ARG A 100 -1.19 1.44 -0.61
CA ARG A 100 -2.33 2.34 -0.79
C ARG A 100 -3.62 1.57 -1.00
N SER A 101 -4.75 2.25 -0.82
CA SER A 101 -6.05 1.70 -1.21
C SER A 101 -6.15 1.59 -2.74
N LEU A 102 -7.16 0.86 -3.22
CA LEU A 102 -7.42 0.73 -4.67
C LEU A 102 -7.80 2.07 -5.32
N GLU A 103 -8.24 3.04 -4.51
CA GLU A 103 -8.52 4.42 -4.92
C GLU A 103 -7.27 5.30 -4.86
N GLY A 104 -6.09 4.72 -4.60
CA GLY A 104 -4.85 5.47 -4.45
C GLY A 104 -4.85 6.37 -3.21
N ARG A 105 -5.60 6.07 -2.14
CA ARG A 105 -5.54 6.80 -0.86
C ARG A 105 -4.54 6.15 0.11
N PRO A 106 -3.99 6.90 1.08
CA PRO A 106 -3.22 6.31 2.17
C PRO A 106 -4.03 5.23 2.90
N LEU A 107 -3.32 4.21 3.40
CA LEU A 107 -3.92 3.16 4.21
C LEU A 107 -4.24 3.68 5.62
N SER A 108 -5.20 3.05 6.30
CA SER A 108 -5.44 3.33 7.71
C SER A 108 -4.39 2.63 8.57
N ALA A 109 -4.11 3.18 9.75
CA ALA A 109 -3.17 2.59 10.71
C ALA A 109 -3.51 1.14 11.09
N GLU A 110 -4.81 0.79 11.09
CA GLU A 110 -5.27 -0.58 11.33
C GLU A 110 -4.81 -1.54 10.23
N ILE A 111 -4.93 -1.14 8.96
CA ILE A 111 -4.47 -1.95 7.82
C ILE A 111 -2.94 -2.03 7.81
N GLU A 112 -2.26 -0.93 8.10
CA GLU A 112 -0.80 -0.92 8.19
C GLU A 112 -0.27 -1.83 9.29
N ALA A 113 -0.96 -1.90 10.44
CA ALA A 113 -0.62 -2.84 11.52
C ALA A 113 -0.78 -4.31 11.09
N ILE A 114 -1.80 -4.62 10.29
CA ILE A 114 -1.96 -5.96 9.69
C ILE A 114 -0.78 -6.26 8.77
N TYR A 115 -0.40 -5.32 7.90
CA TYR A 115 0.70 -5.51 6.96
C TYR A 115 2.05 -5.69 7.66
N TYR A 116 2.28 -4.94 8.74
CA TYR A 116 3.44 -5.13 9.60
C TYR A 116 3.52 -6.56 10.18
N SER A 117 2.37 -7.14 10.57
CA SER A 117 2.33 -8.52 11.04
C SER A 117 2.71 -9.53 9.95
N TRP A 118 2.31 -9.28 8.70
CA TRP A 118 2.68 -10.13 7.56
C TRP A 118 4.18 -10.03 7.26
N GLU A 119 4.75 -8.82 7.31
CA GLU A 119 6.18 -8.60 7.15
C GLU A 119 7.01 -9.33 8.21
N LYS A 120 6.59 -9.29 9.47
CA LYS A 120 7.22 -10.07 10.56
C LYS A 120 7.20 -11.57 10.33
N ARG A 121 6.23 -12.06 9.55
CA ARG A 121 6.09 -13.47 9.18
C ARG A 121 6.79 -13.82 7.86
N GLY A 122 7.53 -12.87 7.27
CA GLY A 122 8.37 -13.09 6.08
C GLY A 122 7.70 -12.76 4.75
N LEU A 123 6.62 -11.95 4.75
CA LEU A 123 6.06 -11.39 3.52
C LEU A 123 6.67 -10.02 3.23
N SER A 124 7.64 -9.94 2.33
CA SER A 124 8.15 -8.67 1.80
C SER A 124 7.36 -8.23 0.56
N ARG A 125 7.42 -6.93 0.24
CA ARG A 125 6.87 -6.41 -1.03
C ARG A 125 7.61 -6.96 -2.24
N GLY A 126 8.94 -7.12 -2.15
CA GLY A 126 9.79 -7.71 -3.19
C GLY A 126 9.36 -9.15 -3.51
N ARG A 127 9.27 -9.99 -2.49
CA ARG A 127 8.78 -11.37 -2.59
C ARG A 127 7.39 -11.41 -3.21
N LEU A 128 6.42 -10.66 -2.69
CA LEU A 128 5.06 -10.63 -3.26
C LEU A 128 5.06 -10.19 -4.74
N LYS A 129 5.82 -9.13 -5.08
CA LYS A 129 5.98 -8.62 -6.45
C LYS A 129 6.51 -9.72 -7.38
N LYS A 130 7.56 -10.45 -6.97
CA LYS A 130 8.18 -11.54 -7.74
C LYS A 130 7.17 -12.63 -8.11
N TYR A 131 6.36 -13.10 -7.15
CA TYR A 131 5.34 -14.12 -7.42
C TYR A 131 4.18 -13.58 -8.27
N MET A 132 3.77 -12.33 -8.07
CA MET A 132 2.74 -11.69 -8.90
C MET A 132 3.21 -11.56 -10.35
N LEU A 133 4.44 -11.07 -10.59
CA LEU A 133 5.00 -10.94 -11.94
C LEU A 133 5.14 -12.31 -12.62
N LYS A 134 5.56 -13.34 -11.87
CA LYS A 134 5.61 -14.72 -12.38
C LYS A 134 4.24 -15.24 -12.80
N LEU A 135 3.20 -15.00 -11.99
CA LEU A 135 1.82 -15.39 -12.31
C LEU A 135 1.31 -14.68 -13.57
N MET A 136 1.61 -13.39 -13.69
CA MET A 136 1.19 -12.55 -14.82
C MET A 136 2.04 -12.72 -16.08
N GLU A 137 3.18 -13.42 -15.98
CA GLU A 137 4.23 -13.47 -17.02
C GLU A 137 4.69 -12.07 -17.45
N TRP A 138 4.76 -11.15 -16.48
CA TRP A 138 5.19 -9.78 -16.74
C TRP A 138 6.69 -9.60 -16.43
N PRO A 139 7.43 -8.86 -17.28
CA PRO A 139 8.81 -8.51 -16.97
C PRO A 139 8.91 -7.53 -15.81
N GLU A 140 7.95 -6.60 -15.72
CA GLU A 140 7.82 -5.61 -14.65
C GLU A 140 6.35 -5.23 -14.45
N VAL A 141 6.04 -4.52 -13.36
CA VAL A 141 4.67 -4.09 -13.10
C VAL A 141 4.29 -3.02 -14.13
N PRO A 142 3.26 -3.23 -14.97
CA PRO A 142 2.91 -2.29 -16.01
C PRO A 142 2.36 -1.01 -15.42
N ASP A 143 2.70 0.14 -16.03
CA ASP A 143 2.23 1.45 -15.58
C ASP A 143 0.77 1.68 -15.98
N LEU A 144 -0.13 1.07 -15.21
CA LEU A 144 -1.58 1.14 -15.39
C LEU A 144 -2.26 1.77 -14.17
N PRO A 145 -3.50 2.26 -14.32
CA PRO A 145 -4.36 2.58 -13.19
C PRO A 145 -4.53 1.37 -12.26
N ILE A 146 -4.65 1.59 -10.96
CA ILE A 146 -4.72 0.50 -9.96
C ILE A 146 -5.88 -0.46 -10.24
N LEU A 147 -7.03 0.05 -10.69
CA LEU A 147 -8.21 -0.75 -11.01
C LEU A 147 -7.99 -1.60 -12.27
N ASP A 148 -7.29 -1.09 -13.28
CA ASP A 148 -6.98 -1.83 -14.51
C ASP A 148 -5.93 -2.92 -14.23
N LEU A 149 -4.96 -2.62 -13.37
CA LEU A 149 -4.00 -3.60 -12.87
C LEU A 149 -4.73 -4.73 -12.11
N LEU A 150 -5.70 -4.36 -11.27
CA LEU A 150 -6.51 -5.33 -10.52
C LEU A 150 -7.34 -6.21 -11.45
N GLN A 151 -7.96 -5.60 -12.47
CA GLN A 151 -8.74 -6.34 -13.45
C GLN A 151 -7.86 -7.32 -14.21
N SER A 152 -6.69 -6.87 -14.68
CA SER A 152 -5.71 -7.73 -15.36
C SER A 152 -5.30 -8.92 -14.51
N LEU A 153 -5.04 -8.70 -13.21
CA LEU A 153 -4.70 -9.76 -12.26
C LEU A 153 -5.85 -10.76 -12.10
N LYS A 154 -7.09 -10.28 -11.94
CA LYS A 154 -8.29 -11.13 -11.82
C LYS A 154 -8.53 -11.96 -13.08
N ASP A 155 -8.42 -11.35 -14.25
CA ASP A 155 -8.60 -12.03 -15.54
C ASP A 155 -7.57 -13.14 -15.69
N ARG A 156 -6.29 -12.86 -15.37
CA ARG A 156 -5.23 -13.87 -15.41
C ARG A 156 -5.49 -15.02 -14.43
N ILE A 157 -5.90 -14.73 -13.20
CA ILE A 157 -6.24 -15.75 -12.20
C ILE A 157 -7.37 -16.64 -12.73
N TYR A 158 -8.40 -16.04 -13.32
CA TYR A 158 -9.52 -16.76 -13.90
C TYR A 158 -9.08 -17.67 -15.06
N GLU A 159 -8.30 -17.15 -16.01
CA GLU A 159 -7.75 -17.94 -17.11
C GLU A 159 -6.90 -19.12 -16.64
N ASP A 160 -6.07 -18.90 -15.62
CA ASP A 160 -5.22 -19.94 -15.06
C ASP A 160 -6.06 -21.02 -14.36
N SER A 161 -7.12 -20.63 -13.64
CA SER A 161 -8.07 -21.59 -13.05
C SER A 161 -8.80 -22.43 -14.11
N GLN A 162 -9.14 -21.86 -15.28
CA GLN A 162 -9.80 -22.61 -16.35
C GLN A 162 -8.88 -23.63 -17.03
N LYS A 163 -7.57 -23.40 -17.09
CA LYS A 163 -6.60 -24.31 -17.71
C LYS A 163 -6.34 -25.59 -16.90
N VAL A 164 -6.59 -25.55 -15.59
CA VAL A 164 -6.37 -26.70 -14.69
C VAL A 164 -7.48 -27.76 -14.82
N GLU A 165 -8.63 -27.43 -15.42
CA GLU A 165 -9.79 -28.33 -15.58
C GLU A 165 -9.82 -29.12 -16.90
N THR A 166 -8.78 -29.05 -17.75
CA THR A 166 -8.68 -29.77 -19.03
C THR A 166 -7.46 -30.65 -19.14
#